data_AF-A0A382BYN8-F1
#
_entry.id   AF-A0A382BYN8-F1
#
_cell.length_a   1.000
_cell.length_b   1.000
_cell.length_c   1.000
_cell.angle_alpha   90.00
_cell.angle_beta   90.00
_cell.angle_gamma   90.00
#
_symmetry.space_group_name_H-M   'P 1'
#
loop_
_entity.id
_entity.type
_entity.pdbx_description
1 polymer ?
#
loop_
_entity_poly.entity_id
_entity_poly.type
_entity_poly.pdbx_seq_one_letter_code
_entity_poly.pdbx_strand_id
1 'polypeptide(L)' 'MYKCAFLGCGGRARGHAQAYQHVEGGEIVAICDMSEDLLNSFGDDFKI' A
#
# COMPACT_ATOMS: atom_id res chain seq x y z
N MET A 1 14.97 6.52 5.87
CA MET A 1 13.68 5.79 5.89
C MET A 1 12.65 6.65 5.19
N TYR A 2 12.21 6.22 4.02
CA TYR A 2 11.22 6.92 3.20
C TYR A 2 9.85 6.35 3.51
N LYS A 3 9.03 7.12 4.22
CA LYS A 3 7.68 6.71 4.59
C LYS A 3 6.72 7.07 3.47
N CYS A 4 5.89 6.12 3.06
CA CYS A 4 4.89 6.29 2.01
C CYS A 4 3.49 5.92 2.50
N ALA A 5 2.49 6.64 2.00
CA ALA A 5 1.09 6.29 2.19
C ALA A 5 0.42 6.11 0.83
N PHE A 6 -0.47 5.12 0.71
CA PHE A 6 -1.27 4.91 -0.49
C PHE A 6 -2.69 5.42 -0.28
N LEU A 7 -3.13 6.33 -1.17
CA LEU A 7 -4.51 6.79 -1.24
C LEU A 7 -5.19 6.05 -2.40
N GLY A 8 -6.07 5.12 -2.04
CA GLY A 8 -6.69 4.15 -2.92
C GLY A 8 -5.96 2.80 -2.86
N CYS A 9 -6.75 1.72 -2.77
CA CYS A 9 -6.29 0.33 -2.61
C CYS A 9 -6.67 -0.55 -3.82
N GLY A 10 -6.99 0.06 -4.96
CA GLY A 10 -7.31 -0.63 -6.21
C GLY A 10 -6.08 -1.19 -6.97
N GLY A 11 -6.32 -1.81 -8.13
CA GLY A 11 -5.27 -2.52 -8.89
C GLY A 11 -4.03 -1.68 -9.24
N ARG A 12 -4.19 -0.37 -9.52
CA ARG A 12 -3.05 0.52 -9.77
C ARG A 12 -2.19 0.69 -8.52
N ALA A 13 -2.81 0.95 -7.37
CA ALA A 13 -2.09 1.08 -6.11
C ALA A 13 -1.32 -0.20 -5.77
N ARG A 14 -1.88 -1.38 -6.05
CA ARG A 14 -1.20 -2.66 -5.84
C ARG A 14 0.08 -2.78 -6.67
N GLY A 15 0.02 -2.40 -7.95
CA GLY A 15 1.21 -2.37 -8.80
C GLY A 15 2.29 -1.41 -8.26
N HIS A 16 1.89 -0.24 -7.76
CA HIS A 16 2.82 0.70 -7.14
C HIS A 16 3.40 0.16 -5.82
N ALA A 17 2.60 -0.43 -4.94
CA ALA A 17 3.07 -1.00 -3.68
C ALA A 17 4.01 -2.18 -3.89
N GLN A 18 3.72 -3.06 -4.87
CA GLN A 18 4.64 -4.13 -5.29
C GLN A 18 5.99 -3.57 -5.74
N ALA A 19 5.99 -2.53 -6.59
CA ALA A 19 7.22 -1.87 -7.00
C ALA A 19 7.93 -1.19 -5.80
N TYR A 20 7.18 -0.62 -4.87
CA TYR A 20 7.71 0.10 -3.71
C TYR A 20 8.44 -0.82 -2.73
N GLN A 21 8.11 -2.12 -2.68
CA GLN A 21 8.85 -3.11 -1.89
C GLN A 21 10.32 -3.24 -2.31
N HIS A 22 10.69 -2.78 -3.50
CA HIS A 22 12.07 -2.76 -4.00
C HIS A 22 12.81 -1.44 -3.75
N VAL A 23 12.15 -0.44 -3.15
CA VAL A 23 12.79 0.84 -2.81
C VAL A 23 13.65 0.67 -1.55
N GLU A 24 14.95 0.90 -1.68
CA GLU A 24 15.88 0.80 -0.56
C GLU A 24 15.52 1.81 0.54
N GLY A 25 15.27 1.29 1.76
CA GLY A 25 14.84 2.10 2.90
C GLY A 25 13.42 2.67 2.79
N GLY A 26 12.60 2.17 1.86
CA GLY A 26 11.18 2.48 1.74
C GLY A 26 10.33 1.68 2.73
N GLU A 27 9.36 2.35 3.34
CA GLU A 27 8.38 1.73 4.24
C GLU A 27 6.99 2.29 3.91
N ILE A 28 6.04 1.41 3.67
CA ILE A 28 4.64 1.80 3.53
C ILE A 28 4.03 1.83 4.93
N VAL A 29 3.58 3.00 5.37
CA VAL A 29 3.17 3.22 6.77
C VAL A 29 1.68 3.48 6.94
N ALA A 30 0.96 3.69 5.84
CA ALA A 30 -0.48 3.94 5.87
C ALA A 30 -1.13 3.61 4.53
N ILE A 31 -2.39 3.20 4.59
CA ILE A 31 -3.26 2.96 3.45
C ILE A 31 -4.63 3.57 3.74
N CYS A 32 -5.35 3.96 2.69
CA CYS A 32 -6.69 4.53 2.79
C CYS A 32 -7.51 4.16 1.56
N ASP A 33 -8.78 3.78 1.77
CA ASP A 33 -9.78 3.61 0.72
C ASP A 33 -11.17 3.83 1.33
N MET A 34 -12.15 4.18 0.49
CA MET A 34 -13.56 4.27 0.92
C MET A 34 -14.23 2.89 0.97
N SER A 35 -13.68 1.90 0.27
CA SER A 35 -14.13 0.51 0.33
C SER A 35 -13.34 -0.26 1.38
N GLU A 36 -14.05 -0.72 2.41
CA GLU A 36 -13.47 -1.54 3.49
C GLU A 36 -12.86 -2.85 2.97
N ASP A 37 -13.50 -3.52 2.00
CA ASP A 37 -12.97 -4.74 1.39
C ASP A 37 -11.64 -4.50 0.66
N LEU A 38 -11.53 -3.40 -0.09
CA LEU A 38 -10.27 -3.03 -0.75
C LEU A 38 -9.20 -2.64 0.27
N LEU A 39 -9.56 -1.90 1.31
CA LEU A 39 -8.65 -1.50 2.38
C LEU A 39 -8.07 -2.73 3.10
N ASN A 40 -8.94 -3.64 3.56
CA ASN A 40 -8.54 -4.83 4.32
C ASN A 40 -7.70 -5.78 3.46
N SER A 41 -8.14 -6.08 2.23
CA SER A 41 -7.38 -6.96 1.34
C SER A 41 -6.01 -6.37 0.95
N PHE A 42 -5.86 -5.05 0.92
CA PHE A 42 -4.57 -4.42 0.64
C PHE A 42 -3.67 -4.46 1.87
N GLY A 43 -4.21 -4.15 3.05
CA GLY A 43 -3.49 -4.29 4.33
C GLY A 43 -2.98 -5.72 4.54
N ASP A 44 -3.79 -6.73 4.21
CA ASP A 44 -3.40 -8.14 4.30
C ASP A 44 -2.24 -8.50 3.37
N ASP A 45 -2.25 -8.01 2.12
CA ASP A 45 -1.23 -8.34 1.12
C ASP A 45 0.12 -7.67 1.42
N PHE A 46 0.11 -6.45 1.97
CA PHE A 46 1.33 -5.67 2.23
C PHE A 46 1.72 -5.57 3.71
N LYS A 47 0.93 -6.17 4.61
CA LYS A 47 1.16 -6.23 6.07
C LYS A 47 1.21 -4.85 6.73
N ILE A 48 0.19 -4.04 6.47
CA ILE A 48 0.03 -2.66 6.97
C ILE A 48 -1.26 -2.56 7.78
#